data_AF-W2CGC5-F1
#
_entry.id   AF-W2CGC5-F1
#
_cell.length_a   1.000
_cell.length_b   1.000
_cell.length_c   1.000
_cell.angle_alpha   90.00
_cell.angle_beta   90.00
_cell.angle_gamma   90.00
#
_symmetry.space_group_name_H-M   'P 1'
#
loop_
_entity.id
_entity.type
_entity.pdbx_description
1 polymer ?
#
loop_
_entity_poly.entity_id
_entity_poly.type
_entity_poly.pdbx_seq_one_letter_code
_entity_poly.pdbx_strand_id
1 'polypeptide(L)'
;MYDGKKTVSYEIFYTALERVKAKMPNEEKSALEIWKAALENITPQVEVKSRRVGGATFQVPTEIRPDRKESISMKNLIEYARKRGGKSMSEKLSAEIVDAFNSQGGAFKRKEDMHRMAEANRAFAYFRF
;
A
#
# COMPACT_ATOMS: atom_id res chain seq x y z
N MET A 1 -7.05 -3.39 -12.45
CA MET A 1 -7.68 -3.36 -13.79
C MET A 1 -7.21 -2.14 -14.56
N TYR A 2 -6.99 -2.29 -15.87
CA TYR A 2 -6.64 -1.22 -16.79
C TYR A 2 -7.53 -1.36 -18.02
N ASP A 3 -8.08 -0.27 -18.52
CA ASP A 3 -8.98 -0.23 -19.69
C ASP A 3 -10.12 -1.28 -19.67
N GLY A 4 -10.72 -1.53 -18.50
CA GLY A 4 -11.82 -2.48 -18.36
C GLY A 4 -11.45 -3.96 -18.51
N LYS A 5 -10.17 -4.31 -18.70
CA LYS A 5 -9.70 -5.71 -18.87
C LYS A 5 -9.70 -6.47 -17.55
N LYS A 6 -10.90 -6.92 -17.15
CA LYS A 6 -11.12 -7.64 -15.89
C LYS A 6 -10.43 -9.01 -15.89
N THR A 7 -10.66 -9.85 -16.89
CA THR A 7 -10.10 -11.22 -16.97
C THR A 7 -8.58 -11.25 -16.83
N VAL A 8 -7.88 -10.42 -17.60
CA VAL A 8 -6.40 -10.28 -17.53
C VAL A 8 -5.94 -9.87 -16.13
N SER A 9 -6.71 -9.03 -15.43
CA SER A 9 -6.37 -8.62 -14.07
C SER A 9 -6.48 -9.78 -13.07
N TYR A 10 -7.48 -10.66 -13.24
CA TYR A 10 -7.63 -11.85 -12.42
C TYR A 10 -6.48 -12.84 -12.65
N GLU A 11 -6.15 -13.10 -13.91
CA GLU A 11 -5.01 -13.97 -14.25
C GLU A 11 -3.71 -13.47 -13.62
N ILE A 12 -3.40 -12.18 -13.76
CA ILE A 12 -2.21 -11.58 -13.14
C ILE A 12 -2.22 -11.77 -11.62
N PHE A 13 -3.37 -11.59 -10.97
CA PHE A 13 -3.48 -11.70 -9.52
C PHE A 13 -3.31 -13.14 -9.03
N TYR A 14 -4.00 -14.11 -9.62
CA TYR A 14 -3.87 -15.51 -9.24
C TYR A 14 -2.47 -16.06 -9.53
N THR A 15 -1.90 -15.75 -10.70
CA THR A 15 -0.51 -16.11 -11.01
C THR A 15 0.48 -15.42 -10.06
N ALA A 16 0.19 -14.20 -9.59
CA ALA A 16 1.02 -13.57 -8.56
C ALA A 16 0.95 -14.32 -7.22
N LEU A 17 -0.23 -14.76 -6.79
CA LEU A 17 -0.39 -15.54 -5.54
C LEU A 17 0.34 -16.88 -5.60
N GLU A 18 0.28 -17.59 -6.72
CA GLU A 18 1.06 -18.82 -6.94
C GLU A 18 2.56 -18.55 -6.80
N ARG A 19 3.04 -17.46 -7.38
CA ARG A 19 4.45 -17.04 -7.25
C ARG A 19 4.83 -16.62 -5.83
N VAL A 20 3.92 -16.00 -5.08
CA VAL A 20 4.14 -15.68 -3.66
C VAL A 20 4.37 -16.98 -2.88
N LYS A 21 3.52 -17.99 -3.08
CA LYS A 21 3.66 -19.30 -2.44
C LYS A 21 4.98 -19.98 -2.81
N ALA A 22 5.37 -19.92 -4.08
CA ALA A 22 6.64 -20.47 -4.55
C ALA A 22 7.88 -19.76 -3.95
N LYS A 23 7.78 -18.47 -3.66
CA LYS A 23 8.86 -17.66 -3.04
C LYS A 23 8.95 -17.84 -1.53
N MET A 24 7.87 -18.25 -0.87
CA MET A 24 7.81 -18.50 0.57
C MET A 24 7.40 -19.95 0.87
N PRO A 25 8.23 -20.95 0.51
CA PRO A 25 7.87 -22.36 0.70
C PRO A 25 7.80 -22.78 2.19
N ASN A 26 8.45 -22.01 3.07
CA ASN A 26 8.55 -22.31 4.50
C ASN A 26 7.47 -21.62 5.34
N GLU A 27 6.63 -20.78 4.74
CA GLU A 27 5.56 -20.11 5.46
C GLU A 27 4.32 -21.01 5.47
N GLU A 28 3.78 -21.28 6.66
CA GLU A 28 2.55 -22.11 6.81
C GLU A 28 1.30 -21.40 6.29
N LYS A 29 1.34 -20.06 6.21
CA LYS A 29 0.22 -19.23 5.76
C LYS A 29 -0.07 -19.44 4.29
N SER A 30 -1.35 -19.42 3.95
CA SER A 30 -1.78 -19.40 2.56
C SER A 30 -1.32 -18.12 1.85
N ALA A 31 -1.15 -18.16 0.53
CA ALA A 31 -0.78 -16.99 -0.26
C ALA A 31 -1.74 -15.80 -0.07
N LEU A 32 -3.03 -16.09 0.19
CA LEU A 32 -4.04 -15.08 0.45
C LEU A 32 -3.90 -14.44 1.84
N GLU A 33 -3.52 -15.21 2.86
CA GLU A 33 -3.21 -14.68 4.18
C GLU A 33 -1.93 -13.85 4.18
N ILE A 34 -0.90 -14.30 3.46
CA ILE A 34 0.32 -13.52 3.23
C ILE A 34 -0.03 -12.18 2.56
N TRP A 35 -0.88 -12.20 1.54
CA TRP A 35 -1.34 -10.98 0.88
C TRP A 35 -2.13 -10.05 1.81
N LYS A 36 -3.03 -10.59 2.65
CA LYS A 36 -3.76 -9.80 3.66
C LYS A 36 -2.82 -9.16 4.68
N ALA A 37 -1.89 -9.94 5.24
CA ALA A 37 -0.89 -9.43 6.18
C ALA A 37 0.02 -8.38 5.53
N ALA A 38 0.40 -8.58 4.27
CA ALA A 38 1.14 -7.58 3.50
C ALA A 38 0.35 -6.27 3.35
N LEU A 39 -0.97 -6.34 3.07
CA LEU A 39 -1.84 -5.17 3.01
C LEU A 39 -1.90 -4.45 4.36
N GLU A 40 -2.06 -5.16 5.47
CA GLU A 40 -2.06 -4.57 6.81
C GLU A 40 -0.73 -3.85 7.10
N ASN A 41 0.40 -4.47 6.75
CA ASN A 41 1.73 -3.91 6.94
C ASN A 41 1.95 -2.60 6.17
N ILE A 42 1.37 -2.45 4.98
CA ILE A 42 1.48 -1.21 4.17
C ILE A 42 0.33 -0.22 4.41
N THR A 43 -0.65 -0.56 5.25
CA THR A 43 -1.77 0.32 5.56
C THR A 43 -1.33 1.46 6.49
N PRO A 44 -1.39 2.74 6.05
CA PRO A 44 -1.17 3.86 6.95
C PRO A 44 -2.38 4.09 7.85
N GLN A 45 -2.14 4.52 9.08
CA GLN A 45 -3.23 4.88 10.02
C GLN A 45 -3.65 6.35 9.88
N VAL A 46 -2.72 7.20 9.45
CA VAL A 46 -2.91 8.64 9.29
C VAL A 46 -2.53 9.05 7.87
N GLU A 47 -3.28 10.00 7.31
CA GLU A 47 -2.92 10.70 6.07
C GLU A 47 -2.72 12.17 6.37
N VAL A 48 -1.94 12.85 5.53
CA VAL A 48 -1.72 14.28 5.64
C VAL A 48 -2.54 14.98 4.55
N LYS A 49 -3.42 15.90 4.94
CA LYS A 49 -4.28 16.67 4.04
C LYS A 49 -3.86 18.13 4.02
N SER A 50 -3.80 18.72 2.83
CA SER A 50 -3.57 20.16 2.71
C SER A 50 -4.84 20.93 3.08
N ARG A 51 -4.73 21.86 4.04
CA ARG A 51 -5.82 22.75 4.46
C ARG A 51 -5.33 24.19 4.46
N ARG A 52 -6.16 25.11 3.95
CA ARG A 52 -5.84 26.54 3.96
C ARG A 52 -6.44 27.21 5.19
N VAL A 53 -5.62 27.89 5.97
CA VAL A 53 -6.02 28.62 7.18
C VAL A 53 -5.31 29.97 7.21
N GLY A 54 -6.06 31.06 7.38
CA GLY A 54 -5.48 32.40 7.51
C GLY A 54 -4.59 32.83 6.33
N GLY A 55 -4.86 32.33 5.12
CA GLY A 55 -4.10 32.65 3.90
C GLY A 55 -2.95 31.69 3.58
N ALA A 56 -2.43 30.94 4.55
CA ALA A 56 -1.38 29.92 4.37
C ALA A 56 -1.95 28.49 4.23
N THR A 57 -1.20 27.61 3.58
CA THR A 57 -1.57 26.19 3.41
C THR A 57 -0.76 25.32 4.36
N PHE A 58 -1.45 24.60 5.25
CA PHE A 58 -0.85 23.68 6.21
C PHE A 58 -1.11 22.24 5.81
N GLN A 59 -0.16 21.38 6.16
CA GLN A 59 -0.29 19.93 6.08
C GLN A 59 -0.88 19.42 7.39
N VAL A 60 -2.14 18.99 7.36
CA VAL A 60 -2.91 18.61 8.55
C VAL A 60 -3.00 17.09 8.63
N PRO A 61 -2.38 16.45 9.64
CA PRO A 61 -2.52 15.01 9.84
C PRO A 61 -3.94 14.68 10.28
N THR A 62 -4.54 13.70 9.61
CA THR A 62 -5.91 13.23 9.83
C THR A 62 -5.93 11.70 9.85
N GLU A 63 -6.71 11.12 10.75
CA GLU A 63 -6.92 9.67 10.79
C GLU A 63 -7.66 9.20 9.54
N ILE A 64 -7.21 8.08 8.97
CA ILE A 64 -7.84 7.49 7.80
C ILE A 64 -9.05 6.67 8.24
N ARG A 65 -10.20 6.88 7.61
CA ARG A 65 -11.41 6.09 7.86
C ARG A 65 -11.20 4.62 7.43
N PRO A 66 -11.76 3.63 8.12
CA PRO A 66 -11.53 2.20 7.83
C PRO A 66 -11.82 1.78 6.38
N ASP A 67 -12.93 2.26 5.80
CA ASP A 67 -13.32 2.02 4.40
C ASP A 67 -12.26 2.51 3.40
N ARG A 68 -11.59 3.61 3.73
CA ARG A 68 -10.55 4.21 2.90
C ARG A 68 -9.19 3.52 3.06
N LYS A 69 -8.90 2.92 4.23
CA LYS A 69 -7.64 2.21 4.49
C LYS A 69 -7.40 1.11 3.46
N GLU A 70 -8.41 0.26 3.23
CA GLU A 70 -8.31 -0.82 2.25
C GLU A 70 -8.02 -0.29 0.82
N SER A 71 -8.74 0.74 0.40
CA SER A 71 -8.55 1.34 -0.93
C SER A 71 -7.15 1.92 -1.10
N ILE A 72 -6.63 2.64 -0.09
CA ILE A 72 -5.29 3.23 -0.13
C ILE A 72 -4.23 2.13 -0.21
N SER A 73 -4.33 1.10 0.61
CA SER A 73 -3.35 0.01 0.65
C SER A 73 -3.30 -0.75 -0.66
N MET A 74 -4.45 -1.12 -1.23
CA MET A 74 -4.51 -1.79 -2.53
C MET A 74 -3.97 -0.90 -3.66
N LYS A 75 -4.30 0.40 -3.66
CA LYS A 75 -3.79 1.36 -4.65
C LYS A 75 -2.27 1.47 -4.57
N ASN A 76 -1.73 1.67 -3.37
CA ASN A 76 -0.29 1.78 -3.15
C ASN A 76 0.42 0.49 -3.58
N LEU A 77 -0.08 -0.68 -3.17
CA LEU A 77 0.53 -1.97 -3.56
C LEU A 77 0.63 -2.10 -5.09
N ILE A 78 -0.46 -1.81 -5.81
CA ILE A 78 -0.49 -1.90 -7.28
C ILE A 78 0.43 -0.85 -7.91
N GLU A 79 0.43 0.38 -7.39
CA GLU A 79 1.25 1.47 -7.92
C GLU A 79 2.74 1.17 -7.79
N TYR A 80 3.19 0.74 -6.61
CA TYR A 80 4.60 0.42 -6.36
C TYR A 80 5.03 -0.86 -7.06
N ALA A 81 4.16 -1.88 -7.15
CA ALA A 81 4.41 -3.05 -7.99
C ALA A 81 4.63 -2.67 -9.47
N ARG A 82 3.86 -1.71 -10.01
CA ARG A 82 4.03 -1.26 -11.41
C ARG A 82 5.35 -0.53 -11.64
N LYS A 83 5.78 0.29 -10.67
CA LYS A 83 7.06 1.03 -10.72
C LYS A 83 8.28 0.11 -10.62
N ARG A 84 8.11 -1.11 -10.10
CA ARG A 84 9.20 -2.08 -9.95
C ARG A 84 9.74 -2.56 -11.30
N GLY A 85 11.04 -2.84 -11.35
CA GLY A 85 11.66 -3.60 -12.45
C GLY A 85 11.21 -5.06 -12.45
N GLY A 86 11.19 -5.69 -13.62
CA GLY A 86 10.77 -7.09 -13.78
C GLY A 86 10.08 -7.34 -15.12
N LYS A 87 9.97 -8.61 -15.54
CA LYS A 87 9.47 -8.97 -16.88
C LYS A 87 7.94 -8.90 -16.96
N SER A 88 7.26 -9.52 -16.00
CA SER A 88 5.79 -9.63 -15.98
C SER A 88 5.16 -8.90 -14.80
N MET A 89 3.91 -8.44 -14.95
CA MET A 89 3.20 -7.77 -13.86
C MET A 89 2.95 -8.72 -12.66
N SER A 90 2.71 -10.01 -12.92
CA SER A 90 2.56 -11.03 -11.86
C SER A 90 3.84 -11.21 -11.05
N GLU A 91 5.00 -11.15 -11.71
CA GLU A 91 6.31 -11.21 -11.04
C GLU A 91 6.55 -9.99 -10.17
N LYS A 92 6.29 -8.79 -10.71
CA LYS A 92 6.43 -7.54 -9.96
C LYS A 92 5.49 -7.49 -8.76
N LEU A 93 4.22 -7.88 -8.95
CA LEU A 93 3.21 -7.89 -7.89
C LEU A 93 3.55 -8.89 -6.79
N SER A 94 3.93 -10.12 -7.14
CA SER A 94 4.37 -11.12 -6.15
C SER A 94 5.60 -10.67 -5.37
N ALA A 95 6.57 -10.01 -6.01
CA ALA A 95 7.73 -9.45 -5.33
C ALA A 95 7.33 -8.33 -4.34
N GLU A 96 6.46 -7.41 -4.75
CA GLU A 96 6.00 -6.33 -3.87
C GLU A 96 5.18 -6.86 -2.68
N ILE A 97 4.36 -7.91 -2.89
CA ILE A 97 3.62 -8.57 -1.79
C ILE A 97 4.59 -9.19 -0.77
N VAL A 98 5.61 -9.91 -1.25
CA VAL A 98 6.63 -10.55 -0.40
C VAL A 98 7.39 -9.50 0.40
N ASP A 99 7.81 -8.42 -0.24
CA ASP A 99 8.53 -7.34 0.44
C ASP A 99 7.64 -6.64 1.46
N ALA A 100 6.39 -6.32 1.09
CA ALA A 100 5.41 -5.71 1.99
C ALA A 100 5.10 -6.59 3.22
N PHE A 101 5.00 -7.91 3.03
CA PHE A 101 4.85 -8.87 4.12
C PHE A 101 6.04 -8.82 5.08
N ASN A 102 7.26 -8.69 4.55
CA ASN A 102 8.49 -8.56 5.32
C ASN A 102 8.76 -7.12 5.82
N SER A 103 7.78 -6.21 5.75
CA SER A 103 7.92 -4.80 6.13
C SER A 103 9.03 -4.07 5.35
N GLN A 104 9.10 -4.34 4.05
CA GLN A 104 10.06 -3.77 3.11
C GLN A 104 9.35 -3.38 1.80
N GLY A 105 10.11 -2.82 0.86
CA GLY A 105 9.61 -2.45 -0.47
C GLY A 105 9.09 -1.01 -0.55
N GLY A 106 8.65 -0.64 -1.76
CA GLY A 106 8.23 0.72 -2.06
C GLY A 106 6.92 1.09 -1.35
N ALA A 107 5.98 0.15 -1.31
CA ALA A 107 4.69 0.35 -0.64
C ALA A 107 4.84 0.55 0.88
N PHE A 108 5.72 -0.22 1.53
CA PHE A 108 5.99 -0.06 2.96
C PHE A 108 6.68 1.27 3.26
N LYS A 109 7.72 1.63 2.48
CA LYS A 109 8.39 2.92 2.60
C LYS A 109 7.40 4.09 2.45
N ARG A 110 6.43 4.00 1.53
CA ARG A 110 5.39 5.03 1.37
C ARG A 110 4.55 5.23 2.62
N LYS A 111 4.19 4.15 3.31
CA LYS A 111 3.50 4.19 4.60
C LYS A 111 4.37 4.90 5.64
N GLU A 112 5.64 4.49 5.77
CA GLU A 112 6.56 5.12 6.74
C GLU A 112 6.75 6.62 6.48
N ASP A 113 6.94 7.02 5.21
CA ASP A 113 7.07 8.42 4.82
C ASP A 113 5.79 9.21 5.18
N MET A 114 4.60 8.61 5.03
CA MET A 114 3.34 9.23 5.45
C MET A 114 3.29 9.43 6.96
N HIS A 115 3.68 8.42 7.74
CA HIS A 115 3.71 8.52 9.20
C HIS A 115 4.71 9.56 9.68
N ARG A 116 5.92 9.60 9.11
CA ARG A 116 6.94 10.60 9.43
C ARG A 116 6.45 12.01 9.09
N MET A 117 5.79 12.19 7.95
CA MET A 117 5.21 13.49 7.56
C MET A 117 4.09 13.91 8.50
N ALA A 118 3.23 12.97 8.92
CA ALA A 118 2.16 13.23 9.87
C ALA A 118 2.70 13.61 11.25
N GLU A 119 3.77 12.95 11.72
CA GLU A 119 4.44 13.25 12.98
C GLU A 119 5.11 14.63 12.97
N ALA A 120 5.81 14.97 11.89
CA ALA A 120 6.44 16.29 11.72
C ALA A 120 5.41 17.43 11.77
N ASN A 121 4.16 17.17 11.37
CA ASN A 121 3.06 18.13 11.35
C ASN A 121 2.04 17.91 12.47
N ARG A 122 2.37 17.12 13.51
CA ARG A 122 1.45 16.79 14.59
C ARG A 122 0.88 18.02 15.30
N ALA A 123 1.66 19.10 15.37
CA ALA A 123 1.22 20.37 15.93
C ALA A 123 -0.01 20.95 15.21
N PHE A 124 -0.21 20.68 13.92
CA PHE A 124 -1.32 21.21 13.14
C PHE A 124 -2.59 20.33 13.17
N ALA A 125 -2.59 19.23 13.93
CA ALA A 125 -3.70 18.28 14.00
C ALA A 125 -5.03 18.93 14.46
N TYR A 126 -4.98 20.03 15.22
CA TYR A 126 -6.18 20.74 15.67
C TYR A 126 -6.95 21.41 14.53
N PHE A 127 -6.28 21.72 13.41
CA PHE A 127 -6.92 22.22 12.19
C PHE A 127 -7.67 21.12 11.41
N ARG A 128 -7.90 19.92 11.96
CA ARG A 128 -8.62 18.86 11.25
C ARG A 128 -10.14 19.01 11.25
N PHE A 129 -10.68 19.85 12.14
CA PHE A 129 -12.11 20.08 12.34
C PHE A 129 -12.61 21.29 11.56
#